data_AF-A0A381YE01-F1
#
_entry.id   AF-A0A381YE01-F1
#
_cell.length_a   1.000
_cell.length_b   1.000
_cell.length_c   1.000
_cell.angle_alpha   90.00
_cell.angle_beta   90.00
_cell.angle_gamma   90.00
#
_symmetry.space_group_name_H-M   'P 1'
#
loop_
_entity.id
_entity.type
_entity.pdbx_description
1 polymer ?
#
loop_
_entity_poly.entity_id
_entity_poly.type
_entity_poly.pdbx_seq_one_letter_code
_entity_poly.pdbx_strand_id
1 'polypeptide(L)'
;MELKIIYWAVLLVTFLGIYLLGSRTDLKLWVRVMIALLVGAIIGFIFGDLTQSSKWIGDLFVRFIRMLIVPLIFTSLVAGVVSMGDPKRLGSIGIKTIVLYLLTTFFAIIIGLTLGTIFNPGAGIDLSGVIPFETASSSMSVSDRLFGIVPTNPISSLADGEVLPIIFFSILLGVGIILGGEKTKSLGNVFSSAAEAVLKIAHLVMQLAPYGVLSLIAWVSGTMGLAALQNLFVLTVILYAGCMIHMIFVYGGLIRLVAGLP
;
A
#
# COMPACT_ATOMS: atom_id res chain seq x y z
N MET A 1 4.80 34.92 14.48
CA MET A 1 4.55 35.07 13.02
C MET A 1 5.80 34.70 12.22
N GLU A 2 6.97 35.17 12.63
CA GLU A 2 8.27 34.88 11.98
C GLU A 2 8.62 33.39 11.90
N LEU A 3 8.45 32.62 12.98
CA LEU A 3 8.81 31.19 13.01
C LEU A 3 8.00 30.33 12.01
N LYS A 4 6.75 30.71 11.75
CA LYS A 4 5.89 30.07 10.73
C LYS A 4 6.38 30.39 9.32
N ILE A 5 6.81 31.62 9.07
CA ILE A 5 7.36 32.03 7.77
C ILE A 5 8.67 31.28 7.50
N ILE A 6 9.54 31.16 8.51
CA ILE A 6 10.80 30.41 8.43
C ILE A 6 10.52 28.93 8.12
N TYR A 7 9.56 28.32 8.82
CA TYR A 7 9.17 26.92 8.55
C TYR A 7 8.74 26.70 7.09
N TRP A 8 7.84 27.55 6.58
CA TRP A 8 7.37 27.44 5.20
C TRP A 8 8.48 27.71 4.18
N ALA A 9 9.41 28.63 4.47
CA ALA A 9 10.60 28.85 3.64
C ALA A 9 11.50 27.60 3.60
N VAL A 10 11.80 27.00 4.76
CA VAL A 10 12.59 25.76 4.84
C VAL A 10 11.91 24.62 4.09
N LEU A 11 10.60 24.46 4.26
CA LEU A 11 9.83 23.42 3.59
C LEU A 11 9.83 23.60 2.07
N LEU A 12 9.58 24.81 1.56
CA LEU A 12 9.65 25.10 0.13
C LEU A 12 11.05 24.91 -0.45
N VAL A 13 12.10 25.31 0.28
CA VAL A 13 13.49 25.08 -0.13
C VAL A 13 13.81 23.59 -0.17
N THR A 14 13.37 22.81 0.81
CA THR A 14 13.59 21.34 0.80
C THR A 14 12.81 20.65 -0.32
N PHE A 15 11.60 21.11 -0.63
CA PHE A 15 10.84 20.63 -1.79
C PHE A 15 11.55 20.96 -3.10
N LEU A 16 12.03 22.20 -3.25
CA LEU A 16 12.81 22.59 -4.43
C LEU A 16 14.10 21.76 -4.52
N GLY A 17 14.77 21.50 -3.40
CA GLY A 17 15.95 20.64 -3.33
C GLY A 17 15.65 19.22 -3.82
N ILE A 18 14.57 18.60 -3.34
CA ILE A 18 14.14 17.26 -3.77
C ILE A 18 13.71 17.22 -5.24
N TYR A 19 13.12 18.32 -5.73
CA TYR A 19 12.76 18.48 -7.14
C TYR A 19 14.01 18.57 -8.02
N LEU A 20 14.93 19.48 -7.68
CA LEU A 20 16.19 19.67 -8.41
C LEU A 20 17.05 18.42 -8.38
N LEU A 21 17.10 17.73 -7.24
CA LEU A 21 17.78 16.46 -7.11
C LEU A 21 17.22 15.44 -8.12
N GLY A 22 15.88 15.32 -8.24
CA GLY A 22 15.26 14.45 -9.23
C GLY A 22 15.40 14.90 -10.69
N SER A 23 15.54 16.21 -10.95
CA SER A 23 15.65 16.75 -12.31
C SER A 23 17.09 16.78 -12.84
N ARG A 24 18.10 16.86 -11.96
CA ARG A 24 19.51 16.97 -12.34
C ARG A 24 20.33 15.71 -12.08
N THR A 25 19.78 14.74 -11.37
CA THR A 25 20.45 13.46 -11.12
C THR A 25 19.51 12.31 -11.46
N ASP A 26 20.04 11.21 -11.97
CA ASP A 26 19.29 9.96 -12.22
C ASP A 26 18.94 9.20 -10.92
N LEU A 27 18.74 9.93 -9.82
CA LEU A 27 18.45 9.32 -8.52
C LEU A 27 17.08 8.66 -8.54
N LYS A 28 17.10 7.35 -8.26
CA LYS A 28 15.91 6.50 -8.18
C LYS A 28 14.92 7.07 -7.16
N LEU A 29 13.62 6.93 -7.46
CA LEU A 29 12.53 7.46 -6.64
C LEU A 29 12.63 7.03 -5.16
N TRP A 30 12.98 5.77 -4.90
CA TRP A 30 13.10 5.26 -3.53
C TRP A 30 14.17 6.01 -2.71
N VAL A 31 15.29 6.40 -3.33
CA VAL A 31 16.34 7.18 -2.66
C VAL A 31 15.83 8.57 -2.30
N ARG A 32 15.08 9.20 -3.21
CA ARG A 32 14.45 10.51 -2.95
C ARG A 32 13.46 10.45 -1.79
N VAL A 33 12.68 9.38 -1.70
CA VAL A 33 11.77 9.14 -0.57
C VAL A 33 12.53 8.92 0.74
N MET A 34 13.65 8.18 0.72
CA MET A 34 14.49 8.00 1.91
C MET A 34 15.11 9.31 2.40
N ILE A 35 15.64 10.14 1.48
CA ILE A 35 16.16 11.47 1.81
C ILE A 35 15.03 12.33 2.39
N ALA A 36 13.86 12.33 1.76
CA ALA A 36 12.70 13.08 2.20
C ALA A 36 12.23 12.65 3.61
N LEU A 37 12.29 11.35 3.92
CA LEU A 37 11.98 10.81 5.24
C LEU A 37 12.96 11.32 6.31
N LEU A 38 14.27 11.25 6.05
CA LEU A 38 15.29 11.73 6.98
C LEU A 38 15.22 13.25 7.20
N VAL A 39 15.10 14.01 6.11
CA VAL A 39 14.96 15.47 6.16
C VAL A 39 13.66 15.87 6.85
N GLY A 40 12.56 15.16 6.57
CA GLY A 40 11.28 15.36 7.24
C GLY A 40 11.38 15.18 8.74
N ALA A 41 12.05 14.12 9.21
CA ALA A 41 12.26 13.87 10.63
C ALA A 41 13.05 15.01 11.30
N ILE A 42 14.11 15.49 10.66
CA ILE A 42 14.92 16.61 11.17
C ILE A 42 14.09 17.91 11.25
N ILE A 43 13.35 18.23 10.18
CA ILE A 43 12.47 19.41 10.15
C ILE A 43 11.40 19.30 11.25
N GLY A 44 10.81 18.12 11.41
CA GLY A 44 9.81 17.88 12.44
C GLY A 44 10.35 18.11 13.84
N PHE A 45 11.53 17.58 14.14
CA PHE A 45 12.21 17.77 15.43
C PHE A 45 12.52 19.24 15.73
N ILE A 46 12.97 20.02 14.73
CA ILE A 46 13.35 21.43 14.92
C ILE A 46 12.12 22.34 15.12
N PHE A 47 11.05 22.13 14.34
CA PHE A 47 9.92 23.05 14.27
C PHE A 47 8.71 22.62 15.10
N GLY A 48 8.70 21.41 15.67
CA GLY A 48 7.68 20.94 16.60
C GLY A 48 6.25 21.06 16.04
N ASP A 49 5.33 21.62 16.83
CA ASP A 49 3.91 21.75 16.50
C ASP A 49 3.62 22.56 15.22
N LEU A 50 4.54 23.42 14.76
CA LEU A 50 4.36 24.17 13.51
C LEU A 50 4.19 23.27 12.29
N THR A 51 4.71 22.04 12.37
CA THR A 51 4.61 21.01 11.33
C THR A 51 3.19 20.54 11.05
N GLN A 52 2.26 20.76 11.98
CA GLN A 52 0.83 20.52 11.75
C GLN A 52 0.28 21.34 10.58
N SER A 53 0.87 22.51 10.31
CA SER A 53 0.42 23.39 9.22
C SER A 53 0.71 22.84 7.82
N SER A 54 1.67 21.92 7.66
CA SER A 54 1.93 21.28 6.36
C SER A 54 1.26 19.93 6.21
N LYS A 55 0.69 19.33 7.27
CA LYS A 55 0.13 17.96 7.27
C LYS A 55 -0.80 17.68 6.08
N TRP A 56 -1.60 18.67 5.68
CA TRP A 56 -2.52 18.57 4.55
C TRP A 56 -1.84 18.17 3.23
N ILE A 57 -0.55 18.49 3.03
CA ILE A 57 0.24 18.07 1.85
C ILE A 57 0.42 16.56 1.86
N GLY A 58 0.73 16.00 3.03
CA GLY A 58 0.81 14.57 3.28
C GLY A 58 -0.53 13.87 3.11
N ASP A 59 -1.59 14.43 3.71
CA ASP A 59 -2.94 13.89 3.60
C ASP A 59 -3.44 13.92 2.14
N LEU A 60 -3.11 14.97 1.38
CA LEU A 60 -3.40 15.06 -0.05
C LEU A 60 -2.66 13.98 -0.85
N PHE A 61 -1.40 13.71 -0.53
CA PHE A 61 -0.66 12.61 -1.15
C PHE A 61 -1.31 11.24 -0.87
N VAL A 62 -1.72 10.98 0.38
CA VAL A 62 -2.46 9.76 0.73
C VAL A 62 -3.78 9.69 -0.03
N ARG A 63 -4.48 10.81 -0.22
CA ARG A 63 -5.71 10.88 -1.01
C ARG A 63 -5.45 10.56 -2.49
N PHE A 64 -4.35 11.02 -3.07
CA PHE A 64 -3.96 10.63 -4.43
C PHE A 64 -3.70 9.13 -4.55
N ILE A 65 -3.02 8.51 -3.58
CA ILE A 65 -2.84 7.05 -3.58
C ILE A 65 -4.20 6.34 -3.48
N ARG A 66 -5.05 6.75 -2.53
CA ARG A 66 -6.38 6.12 -2.32
C ARG A 66 -7.27 6.23 -3.56
N MET A 67 -7.23 7.35 -4.27
CA MET A 67 -7.95 7.56 -5.53
C MET A 67 -7.61 6.51 -6.59
N LEU A 68 -6.36 6.02 -6.61
CA LEU A 68 -5.90 5.05 -7.60
C LEU A 68 -6.32 3.62 -7.30
N ILE A 69 -6.60 3.28 -6.05
CA ILE A 69 -6.84 1.89 -5.61
C ILE A 69 -7.97 1.26 -6.43
N VAL A 70 -9.13 1.90 -6.47
CA VAL A 70 -10.32 1.34 -7.14
C VAL A 70 -10.13 1.21 -8.67
N PRO A 71 -9.76 2.28 -9.42
CA PRO A 71 -9.59 2.17 -10.86
C PRO A 71 -8.48 1.19 -11.24
N LEU A 72 -7.37 1.17 -10.49
CA LEU A 72 -6.24 0.31 -10.76
C LEU A 72 -6.61 -1.15 -10.58
N ILE A 73 -7.23 -1.51 -9.45
CA ILE A 73 -7.66 -2.89 -9.17
C ILE A 73 -8.66 -3.34 -10.23
N PHE A 74 -9.71 -2.56 -10.49
CA PHE A 74 -10.76 -2.91 -11.43
C PHE A 74 -10.22 -3.14 -12.85
N THR A 75 -9.53 -2.13 -13.42
CA THR A 75 -9.03 -2.22 -14.79
C THR A 75 -7.94 -3.27 -14.95
N SER A 76 -7.00 -3.36 -14.00
CA SER A 76 -5.88 -4.30 -14.08
C SER A 76 -6.34 -5.75 -13.92
N LEU A 77 -7.33 -6.03 -13.05
CA LEU A 77 -7.84 -7.38 -12.90
C LEU A 77 -8.66 -7.82 -14.10
N VAL A 78 -9.54 -6.96 -14.63
CA VAL A 78 -10.28 -7.29 -15.86
C VAL A 78 -9.31 -7.55 -17.01
N ALA A 79 -8.35 -6.65 -17.24
CA ALA A 79 -7.33 -6.81 -18.28
C ALA A 79 -6.46 -8.07 -18.06
N GLY A 80 -6.04 -8.32 -16.81
CA GLY A 80 -5.24 -9.48 -16.43
C GLY A 80 -5.97 -10.80 -16.69
N VAL A 81 -7.24 -10.89 -16.31
CA VAL A 81 -8.06 -12.08 -16.59
C VAL A 81 -8.23 -12.29 -18.08
N VAL A 82 -8.61 -11.24 -18.84
CA VAL A 82 -8.78 -11.32 -20.30
C VAL A 82 -7.50 -11.78 -20.99
N SER A 83 -6.33 -11.27 -20.56
CA SER A 83 -5.03 -11.65 -21.13
C SER A 83 -4.69 -13.14 -20.98
N MET A 84 -5.32 -13.80 -20.00
CA MET A 84 -5.09 -15.21 -19.70
C MET A 84 -5.80 -16.16 -20.67
N GLY A 85 -6.86 -15.68 -21.34
CA GLY A 85 -7.54 -16.33 -22.47
C GLY A 85 -8.36 -17.60 -22.16
N ASP A 86 -8.07 -18.31 -21.07
CA ASP A 86 -8.77 -19.55 -20.69
C ASP A 86 -9.32 -19.51 -19.25
N PRO A 87 -10.66 -19.55 -19.06
CA PRO A 87 -11.28 -19.57 -17.74
C PRO A 87 -10.89 -20.80 -16.89
N LYS A 88 -10.60 -21.96 -17.50
CA LYS A 88 -10.16 -23.16 -16.75
C LYS A 88 -8.81 -22.94 -16.11
N ARG A 89 -7.90 -22.27 -16.82
CA ARG A 89 -6.60 -21.89 -16.26
C ARG A 89 -6.82 -20.98 -15.06
N LEU A 90 -7.77 -20.04 -15.10
CA LEU A 90 -8.05 -19.13 -14.00
C LEU A 90 -8.48 -19.87 -12.72
N GLY A 91 -9.40 -20.83 -12.83
CA GLY A 91 -9.81 -21.66 -11.69
C GLY A 91 -8.63 -22.46 -11.11
N SER A 92 -7.81 -23.08 -11.97
CA SER A 92 -6.65 -23.86 -11.53
C SER A 92 -5.56 -23.00 -10.86
N ILE A 93 -5.32 -21.79 -11.36
CA ILE A 93 -4.39 -20.83 -10.74
C ILE A 93 -4.98 -20.30 -9.45
N GLY A 94 -6.27 -19.96 -9.42
CA GLY A 94 -6.95 -19.44 -8.23
C GLY A 94 -6.82 -20.38 -7.04
N ILE A 95 -7.13 -21.68 -7.21
CA ILE A 95 -7.01 -22.66 -6.13
C ILE A 95 -5.55 -22.81 -5.66
N LYS A 96 -4.60 -22.91 -6.60
CA LYS A 96 -3.17 -22.99 -6.26
C LYS A 96 -2.70 -21.76 -5.49
N THR A 97 -3.14 -20.57 -5.90
CA THR A 97 -2.83 -19.30 -5.25
C THR A 97 -3.47 -19.20 -3.86
N ILE A 98 -4.71 -19.66 -3.68
CA ILE A 98 -5.35 -19.69 -2.37
C ILE A 98 -4.58 -20.59 -1.41
N VAL A 99 -4.25 -21.81 -1.83
CA VAL A 99 -3.47 -22.75 -1.00
C VAL A 99 -2.10 -22.17 -0.68
N LEU A 100 -1.41 -21.61 -1.68
CA LEU A 100 -0.14 -20.94 -1.51
C LEU A 100 -0.23 -19.81 -0.47
N TYR A 101 -1.19 -18.90 -0.62
CA TYR A 101 -1.35 -17.77 0.29
C TYR A 101 -1.77 -18.18 1.69
N LEU A 102 -2.63 -19.19 1.86
CA LEU A 102 -2.97 -19.69 3.18
C LEU A 102 -1.74 -20.24 3.91
N LEU A 103 -0.91 -21.03 3.22
CA LEU A 103 0.32 -21.57 3.80
C LEU A 103 1.34 -20.46 4.10
N THR A 104 1.64 -19.57 3.15
CA THR A 104 2.63 -18.50 3.38
C THR A 104 2.16 -17.52 4.45
N THR A 105 0.86 -17.19 4.49
CA THR A 105 0.30 -16.29 5.51
C THR A 105 0.33 -16.93 6.87
N PHE A 106 0.03 -18.23 6.97
CA PHE A 106 0.15 -18.98 8.23
C PHE A 106 1.57 -18.88 8.81
N PHE A 107 2.60 -19.15 8.02
CA PHE A 107 4.00 -19.00 8.48
C PHE A 107 4.37 -17.54 8.77
N ALA A 108 3.92 -16.59 7.95
CA ALA A 108 4.15 -15.16 8.19
C ALA A 108 3.56 -14.69 9.54
N ILE A 109 2.35 -15.14 9.88
CA ILE A 109 1.69 -14.87 11.16
C ILE A 109 2.53 -15.43 12.30
N ILE A 110 3.01 -16.68 12.21
CA ILE A 110 3.87 -17.28 13.25
C ILE A 110 5.14 -16.46 13.46
N ILE A 111 5.84 -16.08 12.38
CA ILE A 111 7.06 -15.27 12.47
C ILE A 111 6.75 -13.91 13.10
N GLY A 112 5.70 -13.24 12.61
CA GLY A 112 5.28 -11.92 13.09
C GLY A 112 4.88 -11.93 14.57
N LEU A 113 4.07 -12.90 15.01
CA LEU A 113 3.71 -13.06 16.42
C LEU A 113 4.94 -13.37 17.27
N THR A 114 5.81 -14.27 16.81
CA THR A 114 7.03 -14.64 17.55
C THR A 114 7.93 -13.43 17.78
N LEU A 115 8.25 -12.68 16.73
CA LEU A 115 9.06 -11.46 16.85
C LEU A 115 8.34 -10.36 17.65
N GLY A 116 7.03 -10.19 17.44
CA GLY A 116 6.22 -9.24 18.19
C GLY A 116 6.23 -9.51 19.69
N THR A 117 6.07 -10.78 20.11
CA THR A 117 6.09 -11.19 21.52
C THR A 117 7.48 -11.13 22.14
N ILE A 118 8.55 -11.38 21.38
CA ILE A 118 9.92 -11.31 21.89
C ILE A 118 10.37 -9.86 22.09
N PHE A 119 10.18 -9.02 21.07
CA PHE A 119 10.73 -7.66 21.07
C PHE A 119 9.76 -6.61 21.63
N ASN A 120 8.46 -6.91 21.71
CA ASN A 120 7.39 -6.03 22.20
C ASN A 120 7.52 -4.58 21.69
N PRO A 121 7.57 -4.36 20.36
CA PRO A 121 7.74 -3.03 19.80
C PRO A 121 6.57 -2.13 20.21
N GLY A 122 6.87 -1.01 20.86
CA GLY A 122 5.86 -0.06 21.35
C GLY A 122 5.55 -0.15 22.85
N ALA A 123 6.23 -1.03 23.60
CA ALA A 123 6.21 -0.99 25.06
C ALA A 123 6.64 0.41 25.57
N GLY A 124 5.77 1.09 26.33
CA GLY A 124 6.03 2.43 26.86
C GLY A 124 5.53 3.60 25.99
N ILE A 125 4.79 3.35 24.89
CA ILE A 125 4.04 4.41 24.21
C ILE A 125 2.77 4.71 25.01
N ASP A 126 2.59 5.97 25.39
CA ASP A 126 1.32 6.44 25.93
C ASP A 126 0.28 6.57 24.79
N LEU A 127 -0.69 5.67 24.78
CA LEU A 127 -1.80 5.65 23.83
C LEU A 127 -3.08 6.26 24.42
N SER A 128 -3.03 6.90 25.60
CA SER A 128 -4.20 7.42 26.31
C SER A 128 -5.03 8.45 25.54
N GLY A 129 -4.45 9.08 24.49
CA GLY A 129 -5.15 9.98 23.57
C GLY A 129 -5.63 9.35 22.26
N VAL A 130 -5.37 8.06 22.02
CA VAL A 130 -5.77 7.34 20.81
C VAL A 130 -7.10 6.65 21.10
N ILE A 131 -8.18 7.14 20.49
CA ILE A 131 -9.46 6.41 20.47
C ILE A 131 -9.17 5.04 19.85
N PRO A 132 -9.35 3.92 20.58
CA PRO A 132 -9.19 2.60 20.01
C PRO A 132 -10.08 2.52 18.77
N PHE A 133 -9.49 2.18 17.64
CA PHE A 133 -10.29 1.85 16.48
C PHE A 133 -11.14 0.65 16.89
N GLU A 134 -12.44 0.86 17.10
CA GLU A 134 -13.37 -0.24 17.31
C GLU A 134 -13.28 -1.11 16.06
N THR A 135 -12.61 -2.26 16.19
CA THR A 135 -12.69 -3.30 15.18
C THR A 135 -14.13 -3.75 15.15
N ALA A 136 -14.92 -3.16 14.25
CA ALA A 136 -16.09 -3.83 13.72
C ALA A 136 -15.64 -5.22 13.28
N SER A 137 -16.41 -6.24 13.69
CA SER A 137 -16.31 -7.64 13.22
C SER A 137 -15.46 -8.63 14.03
N SER A 138 -15.59 -8.64 15.36
CA SER A 138 -15.36 -9.89 16.13
C SER A 138 -16.50 -10.92 15.97
N SER A 139 -17.61 -10.58 15.31
CA SER A 139 -18.80 -11.44 15.20
C SER A 139 -19.20 -11.87 13.78
N MET A 140 -18.51 -11.40 12.73
CA MET A 140 -18.93 -11.76 11.36
C MET A 140 -18.55 -13.21 11.07
N SER A 141 -19.56 -14.05 10.88
CA SER A 141 -19.37 -15.47 10.60
C SER A 141 -18.62 -15.67 9.28
N VAL A 142 -17.98 -16.83 9.10
CA VAL A 142 -17.31 -17.15 7.83
C VAL A 142 -18.30 -17.10 6.66
N SER A 143 -19.55 -17.52 6.88
CA SER A 143 -20.62 -17.41 5.89
C SER A 143 -20.90 -15.96 5.50
N ASP A 144 -21.02 -15.05 6.46
CA ASP A 144 -21.29 -13.63 6.16
C ASP A 144 -20.14 -13.00 5.37
N ARG A 145 -18.90 -13.38 5.67
CA ARG A 145 -17.72 -12.94 4.91
C ARG A 145 -17.76 -13.46 3.47
N LEU A 146 -18.18 -14.72 3.25
CA LEU A 146 -18.33 -15.29 1.91
C LEU A 146 -19.47 -14.64 1.14
N PHE A 147 -20.60 -14.36 1.79
CA PHE A 147 -21.71 -13.60 1.18
C PHE A 147 -21.26 -12.20 0.77
N GLY A 148 -20.48 -11.53 1.62
CA GLY A 148 -19.91 -10.20 1.32
C GLY A 148 -18.91 -10.16 0.17
N ILE A 149 -18.49 -11.30 -0.41
CA ILE A 149 -17.64 -11.32 -1.61
C ILE A 149 -18.47 -10.98 -2.86
N VAL A 150 -19.73 -11.37 -2.90
CA VAL A 150 -20.59 -11.19 -4.08
C VAL A 150 -21.34 -9.86 -3.93
N PRO A 151 -21.04 -8.82 -4.73
CA PRO A 151 -21.74 -7.56 -4.64
C PRO A 151 -23.20 -7.70 -5.09
N THR A 152 -24.12 -7.06 -4.37
CA THR A 152 -25.50 -6.86 -4.84
C THR A 152 -25.55 -5.85 -5.98
N ASN A 153 -24.67 -4.84 -5.95
CA ASN A 153 -24.49 -3.85 -7.00
C ASN A 153 -22.99 -3.52 -7.18
N PRO A 154 -22.36 -3.97 -8.28
CA PRO A 154 -20.94 -3.71 -8.53
C PRO A 154 -20.57 -2.23 -8.62
N ILE A 155 -21.50 -1.38 -9.06
CA ILE A 155 -21.25 0.06 -9.22
C ILE A 155 -21.19 0.75 -7.85
N SER A 156 -22.03 0.35 -6.90
CA SER A 156 -21.92 0.87 -5.53
C SER A 156 -20.63 0.39 -4.87
N SER A 157 -20.26 -0.89 -5.01
CA SER A 157 -18.99 -1.40 -4.46
C SER A 157 -17.77 -0.67 -5.02
N LEU A 158 -17.79 -0.28 -6.30
CA LEU A 158 -16.76 0.58 -6.90
C LEU A 158 -16.75 1.98 -6.29
N ALA A 159 -17.90 2.59 -6.05
CA ALA A 159 -18.01 3.92 -5.45
C ALA A 159 -17.58 3.93 -3.96
N ASP A 160 -17.97 2.90 -3.21
CA ASP A 160 -17.71 2.77 -1.78
C ASP A 160 -16.30 2.21 -1.49
N GLY A 161 -15.60 1.71 -2.51
CA GLY A 161 -14.24 1.21 -2.39
C GLY A 161 -14.15 -0.17 -1.73
N GLU A 162 -15.19 -0.99 -1.87
CA GLU A 162 -15.23 -2.35 -1.34
C GLU A 162 -14.34 -3.29 -2.17
N VAL A 163 -13.07 -3.39 -1.77
CA VAL A 163 -12.03 -4.07 -2.56
C VAL A 163 -12.39 -5.51 -2.92
N LEU A 164 -12.91 -6.29 -1.97
CA LEU A 164 -13.18 -7.72 -2.17
C LEU A 164 -14.32 -7.97 -3.19
N PRO A 165 -15.49 -7.31 -3.10
CA PRO A 165 -16.49 -7.31 -4.17
C PRO A 165 -16.00 -6.81 -5.52
N ILE A 166 -15.18 -5.74 -5.54
CA ILE A 166 -14.58 -5.23 -6.79
C ILE A 166 -13.73 -6.32 -7.45
N ILE A 167 -12.87 -7.01 -6.69
CA ILE A 167 -12.05 -8.12 -7.20
C ILE A 167 -12.94 -9.21 -7.81
N PHE A 168 -13.98 -9.64 -7.09
CA PHE A 168 -14.87 -10.71 -7.53
C PHE A 168 -15.60 -10.35 -8.84
N PHE A 169 -16.20 -9.16 -8.89
CA PHE A 169 -16.88 -8.68 -10.10
C PHE A 169 -15.91 -8.48 -11.27
N SER A 170 -14.71 -7.94 -11.04
CA SER A 170 -13.67 -7.76 -12.07
C SER A 170 -13.28 -9.08 -12.72
N ILE A 171 -13.14 -10.13 -11.91
CA ILE A 171 -12.81 -11.47 -12.39
C ILE A 171 -13.95 -12.03 -13.23
N LEU A 172 -15.21 -11.95 -12.75
CA LEU A 172 -16.37 -12.43 -13.51
C LEU A 172 -16.56 -11.68 -14.82
N LEU A 173 -16.37 -10.36 -14.82
CA LEU A 173 -16.42 -9.55 -16.03
C LEU A 173 -15.35 -9.96 -17.03
N GLY A 174 -14.10 -10.17 -16.57
CA GLY A 174 -13.02 -10.69 -17.41
C GLY A 174 -13.34 -12.06 -18.01
N VAL A 175 -13.89 -12.98 -17.21
CA VAL A 175 -14.37 -14.30 -17.69
C VAL A 175 -15.50 -14.14 -18.72
N GLY A 176 -16.46 -13.25 -18.48
CA GLY A 176 -17.55 -12.96 -19.41
C GLY A 176 -17.05 -12.42 -20.75
N ILE A 177 -16.02 -11.56 -20.73
CA ILE A 177 -15.37 -11.05 -21.94
C ILE A 177 -14.71 -12.19 -22.73
N ILE A 178 -14.05 -13.15 -22.06
CA ILE A 178 -13.44 -14.31 -22.72
C ILE A 178 -14.52 -15.19 -23.36
N LEU A 179 -15.59 -15.51 -22.62
CA LEU A 179 -16.68 -16.38 -23.09
C LEU A 179 -17.48 -15.75 -24.23
N GLY A 180 -17.58 -14.42 -24.28
CA GLY A 180 -18.25 -13.70 -25.37
C GLY A 180 -17.48 -13.70 -26.71
N GLY A 181 -16.22 -14.15 -26.71
CA GLY A 181 -15.40 -14.30 -27.91
C GLY A 181 -15.20 -13.00 -28.70
N GLU A 182 -15.32 -13.06 -30.03
CA GLU A 182 -15.09 -11.90 -30.91
C GLU A 182 -16.05 -10.73 -30.63
N LYS A 183 -17.27 -10.98 -30.13
CA LYS A 183 -18.24 -9.91 -29.83
C LYS A 183 -17.80 -9.00 -28.69
N THR A 184 -17.03 -9.52 -27.74
CA THR A 184 -16.59 -8.82 -26.52
C THR A 184 -15.11 -8.45 -26.55
N LYS A 185 -14.36 -8.86 -27.58
CA LYS A 185 -12.93 -8.60 -27.73
C LYS A 185 -12.56 -7.11 -27.67
N SER A 186 -13.38 -6.25 -28.27
CA SER A 186 -13.18 -4.80 -28.21
C SER A 186 -13.21 -4.27 -26.77
N LEU A 187 -14.10 -4.80 -25.93
CA LEU A 187 -14.19 -4.43 -24.51
C LEU A 187 -12.93 -4.84 -23.74
N GLY A 188 -12.36 -6.01 -24.05
CA GLY A 188 -11.08 -6.44 -23.49
C GLY A 188 -9.93 -5.46 -23.81
N ASN A 189 -9.86 -4.99 -25.06
CA ASN A 189 -8.86 -3.99 -25.48
C ASN A 189 -9.03 -2.65 -24.76
N VAL A 190 -10.27 -2.21 -24.53
CA VAL A 190 -10.57 -1.01 -23.73
C VAL A 190 -10.01 -1.16 -22.31
N PHE A 191 -10.27 -2.29 -21.65
CA PHE A 191 -9.76 -2.52 -20.29
C PHE A 191 -8.23 -2.61 -20.23
N SER A 192 -7.60 -3.24 -21.22
CA SER A 192 -6.13 -3.27 -21.32
C SER A 192 -5.54 -1.87 -21.46
N SER A 193 -6.14 -1.04 -22.32
CA SER A 193 -5.71 0.35 -22.53
C SER A 193 -5.97 1.22 -21.29
N ALA A 194 -7.10 1.00 -20.62
CA ALA A 194 -7.46 1.68 -19.38
C ALA A 194 -6.48 1.32 -18.25
N ALA A 195 -6.09 0.05 -18.10
CA ALA A 195 -5.11 -0.39 -17.11
C ALA A 195 -3.76 0.32 -17.33
N GLU A 196 -3.27 0.40 -18.58
CA GLU A 196 -2.04 1.13 -18.90
C GLU A 196 -2.16 2.63 -18.58
N ALA A 197 -3.28 3.26 -18.93
CA ALA A 197 -3.52 4.67 -18.61
C ALA A 197 -3.51 4.94 -17.10
N VAL A 198 -4.22 4.11 -16.32
CA VAL A 198 -4.24 4.21 -14.85
C VAL A 198 -2.86 3.95 -14.25
N LEU A 199 -2.08 3.01 -14.80
CA LEU A 199 -0.69 2.78 -14.41
C LEU A 199 0.20 4.00 -14.67
N LYS A 200 0.01 4.75 -15.77
CA LYS A 200 0.72 6.03 -15.99
C LYS A 200 0.34 7.08 -14.95
N ILE A 201 -0.95 7.22 -14.62
CA ILE A 201 -1.39 8.13 -13.56
C ILE A 201 -0.76 7.72 -12.21
N ALA A 202 -0.70 6.42 -11.92
CA ALA A 202 -0.05 5.91 -10.73
C ALA A 202 1.44 6.31 -10.68
N HIS A 203 2.17 6.20 -11.80
CA HIS A 203 3.55 6.68 -11.88
C HIS A 203 3.68 8.18 -11.61
N LEU A 204 2.77 9.01 -12.15
CA LEU A 204 2.76 10.46 -11.90
C LEU A 204 2.52 10.77 -10.42
N VAL A 205 1.54 10.11 -9.80
CA VAL A 205 1.26 10.26 -8.36
C VAL A 205 2.45 9.81 -7.52
N MET A 206 3.13 8.72 -7.90
CA MET A 206 4.32 8.24 -7.20
C MET A 206 5.48 9.25 -7.21
N GLN A 207 5.59 10.12 -8.22
CA GLN A 207 6.58 11.21 -8.22
C GLN A 207 6.34 12.24 -7.11
N LEU A 208 5.12 12.33 -6.58
CA LEU A 208 4.78 13.21 -5.46
C LEU A 208 5.15 12.61 -4.09
N ALA A 209 5.49 11.31 -4.04
CA ALA A 209 5.75 10.59 -2.80
C ALA A 209 6.80 11.24 -1.90
N PRO A 210 7.96 11.75 -2.39
CA PRO A 210 8.93 12.41 -1.53
C PRO A 210 8.34 13.59 -0.74
N TYR A 211 7.49 14.42 -1.36
CA TYR A 211 6.91 15.58 -0.71
C TYR A 211 5.86 15.20 0.34
N GLY A 212 5.01 14.22 -0.01
CA GLY A 212 4.00 13.69 0.90
C GLY A 212 4.65 13.04 2.13
N VAL A 213 5.65 12.18 1.91
CA VAL A 213 6.38 11.50 2.99
C VAL A 213 7.13 12.49 3.87
N LEU A 214 7.83 13.48 3.29
CA LEU A 214 8.51 14.53 4.08
C LEU A 214 7.51 15.21 5.01
N SER A 215 6.36 15.65 4.48
CA SER A 215 5.37 16.37 5.27
C SER A 215 4.74 15.50 6.36
N LEU A 216 4.45 14.23 6.10
CA LEU A 216 3.89 13.32 7.10
C LEU A 216 4.90 13.02 8.20
N ILE A 217 6.15 12.74 7.84
CA ILE A 217 7.20 12.43 8.83
C ILE A 217 7.58 13.66 9.63
N ALA A 218 7.62 14.85 9.02
CA ALA A 218 7.80 16.10 9.75
C ALA A 218 6.67 16.33 10.77
N TRP A 219 5.42 16.07 10.40
CA TRP A 219 4.28 16.16 11.32
C TRP A 219 4.36 15.15 12.47
N VAL A 220 4.63 13.88 12.19
CA VAL A 220 4.78 12.84 13.22
C VAL A 220 5.92 13.19 14.17
N SER A 221 7.09 13.55 13.63
CA SER A 221 8.26 13.91 14.44
C SER A 221 8.05 15.17 15.27
N GLY A 222 7.28 16.14 14.75
CA GLY A 222 7.07 17.43 15.42
C GLY A 222 6.01 17.39 16.50
N THR A 223 4.94 16.60 16.32
CA THR A 223 3.82 16.54 17.27
C THR A 223 3.91 15.37 18.24
N MET A 224 4.44 14.22 17.81
CA MET A 224 4.59 13.02 18.65
C MET A 224 6.01 12.88 19.24
N GLY A 225 6.92 13.76 18.85
CA GLY A 225 8.30 13.82 19.34
C GLY A 225 9.20 12.68 18.85
N LEU A 226 10.46 12.72 19.28
CA LEU A 226 11.49 11.77 18.85
C LEU A 226 11.26 10.35 19.41
N ALA A 227 10.62 10.23 20.57
CA ALA A 227 10.29 8.93 21.17
C ALA A 227 9.33 8.12 20.28
N ALA A 228 8.34 8.76 19.66
CA ALA A 228 7.45 8.10 18.71
C ALA A 228 8.21 7.60 17.46
N LEU A 229 9.12 8.42 16.92
CA LEU A 229 9.97 8.02 15.80
C LEU A 229 10.90 6.85 16.16
N GLN A 230 11.49 6.86 17.35
CA GLN A 230 12.35 5.77 17.81
C GLN A 230 11.57 4.44 17.87
N ASN A 231 10.34 4.46 18.39
CA ASN A 231 9.51 3.27 18.46
C ASN A 231 9.08 2.78 17.06
N LEU A 232 8.73 3.69 16.16
CA LEU A 232 8.45 3.34 14.76
C LEU A 232 9.69 2.77 14.06
N PHE A 233 10.87 3.30 14.36
CA PHE A 233 12.14 2.79 13.83
C PHE A 233 12.42 1.37 14.32
N VAL A 234 12.28 1.11 15.62
CA VAL A 234 12.43 -0.24 16.20
C VAL A 234 11.43 -1.22 15.59
N LEU A 235 10.14 -0.84 15.51
CA LEU A 235 9.11 -1.63 14.84
C LEU A 235 9.47 -1.92 13.38
N THR A 236 9.98 -0.92 12.66
CA THR A 236 10.41 -1.05 11.26
C THR A 236 11.57 -2.03 11.13
N VAL A 237 12.59 -1.93 11.99
CA VAL A 237 13.74 -2.86 11.97
C VAL A 237 13.29 -4.31 12.23
N ILE A 238 12.42 -4.52 13.22
CA ILE A 238 11.87 -5.85 13.53
C ILE A 238 11.03 -6.37 12.36
N LEU A 239 10.21 -5.52 11.75
CA LEU A 239 9.44 -5.88 10.55
C LEU A 239 10.36 -6.32 9.41
N TYR A 240 11.41 -5.56 9.11
CA TYR A 240 12.37 -5.93 8.06
C TYR A 240 13.12 -7.23 8.38
N ALA A 241 13.50 -7.45 9.64
CA ALA A 241 14.07 -8.72 10.08
C ALA A 241 13.08 -9.88 9.88
N GLY A 242 11.80 -9.69 10.24
CA GLY A 242 10.73 -10.66 9.99
C GLY A 242 10.50 -10.93 8.51
N CYS A 243 10.50 -9.90 7.67
CA CYS A 243 10.42 -10.04 6.22
C CYS A 243 11.62 -10.82 5.66
N MET A 244 12.83 -10.59 6.18
CA MET A 244 14.05 -11.29 5.75
C MET A 244 14.00 -12.77 6.15
N ILE A 245 13.58 -13.08 7.38
CA ILE A 245 13.35 -14.46 7.83
C ILE A 245 12.28 -15.12 6.95
N HIS A 246 11.15 -14.46 6.73
CA HIS A 246 10.08 -14.99 5.89
C HIS A 246 10.55 -15.25 4.45
N MET A 247 11.33 -14.34 3.88
CA MET A 247 11.89 -14.47 2.55
C MET A 247 12.88 -15.65 2.44
N ILE A 248 13.78 -15.82 3.40
CA ILE A 248 14.78 -16.88 3.37
C ILE A 248 14.14 -18.25 3.65
N PHE A 249 13.35 -18.36 4.72
CA PHE A 249 12.85 -19.66 5.19
C PHE A 249 11.59 -20.11 4.47
N VAL A 250 10.63 -19.21 4.21
CA VAL A 250 9.37 -19.58 3.57
C VAL A 250 9.50 -19.50 2.06
N TYR A 251 9.85 -18.34 1.49
CA TYR A 251 10.00 -18.25 0.03
C TYR A 251 11.20 -19.06 -0.48
N GLY A 252 12.36 -18.97 0.18
CA GLY A 252 13.53 -19.79 -0.17
C GLY A 252 13.26 -21.29 0.00
N GLY A 253 12.59 -21.70 1.08
CA GLY A 253 12.16 -23.08 1.28
C GLY A 253 11.19 -23.57 0.20
N LEU A 254 10.24 -22.73 -0.20
CA LEU A 254 9.27 -23.06 -1.24
C LEU A 254 9.93 -23.18 -2.61
N ILE A 255 10.85 -22.29 -2.97
CA ILE A 255 11.61 -22.38 -4.22
C ILE A 255 12.45 -23.66 -4.24
N ARG A 256 13.17 -23.95 -3.15
CA ARG A 256 14.05 -25.12 -3.08
C ARG A 256 13.29 -26.45 -3.07
N LEU A 257 12.19 -26.55 -2.33
CA LEU A 257 11.46 -27.80 -2.13
C LEU A 257 10.37 -28.05 -3.18
N VAL A 258 9.68 -27.00 -3.64
CA VAL A 258 8.55 -27.14 -4.58
C VAL A 258 8.97 -26.86 -6.01
N ALA A 259 9.80 -25.84 -6.25
CA ALA A 259 10.28 -25.53 -7.60
C ALA A 259 11.56 -26.29 -7.99
N GLY A 260 12.26 -26.90 -7.02
CA GLY A 260 13.48 -27.69 -7.26
C GLY A 260 14.64 -26.87 -7.82
N LEU A 261 14.61 -25.55 -7.66
CA LEU A 261 15.67 -24.63 -8.09
C LEU A 261 16.68 -24.44 -6.93
N PRO A 262 17.98 -24.24 -7.25
CA PRO A 262 19.03 -24.10 -6.25
C PRO A 262 18.84 -22.89 -5.32
#